data_AF-A0A4Q3GUC4-F1
#
_entry.id   AF-A0A4Q3GUC4-F1
#
_cell.length_a   1.000
_cell.length_b   1.000
_cell.length_c   1.000
_cell.angle_alpha   90.00
_cell.angle_beta   90.00
_cell.angle_gamma   90.00
#
_symmetry.space_group_name_H-M   'P 1'
#
loop_
_entity.id
_entity.type
_entity.pdbx_description
1 polymer ?
#
loop_
_entity_poly.entity_id
_entity_poly.type
_entity_poly.pdbx_seq_one_letter_code
_entity_poly.pdbx_strand_id
1 'polypeptide(L)'
;MAAYRFLHASDLHLGRAFANFPDGIRHRLREARHGAIARLAAAARAGGATTILLAGDTFDAETPAPETLRQALAAMREAGD
;
A
#
# COMPACT_ATOMS: atom_id res chain seq x y z
N MET A 1 1.54 -32.09 -3.57
CA MET A 1 2.21 -30.83 -3.17
C MET A 1 1.17 -29.73 -3.22
N ALA A 2 0.95 -28.96 -2.16
CA ALA A 2 0.00 -27.86 -2.21
C ALA A 2 0.54 -26.75 -3.12
N ALA A 3 -0.32 -26.14 -3.94
CA ALA A 3 0.07 -25.03 -4.80
C ALA A 3 0.40 -23.81 -3.94
N TYR A 4 1.55 -23.17 -4.22
CA TYR A 4 1.89 -21.90 -3.58
C TYR A 4 1.01 -20.77 -4.13
N ARG A 5 0.40 -19.99 -3.23
CA ARG A 5 -0.51 -18.90 -3.57
C ARG A 5 -0.02 -17.60 -2.97
N PHE A 6 0.08 -16.58 -3.80
CA PHE A 6 0.42 -15.22 -3.41
C PHE A 6 -0.48 -14.21 -4.13
N LEU A 7 -0.62 -13.03 -3.55
CA LEU A 7 -1.25 -11.88 -4.19
C LEU A 7 -0.16 -11.05 -4.87
N HIS A 8 -0.37 -10.67 -6.13
CA HIS A 8 0.53 -9.77 -6.86
C HIS A 8 -0.12 -8.39 -7.01
N ALA A 9 0.64 -7.32 -6.74
CA ALA A 9 0.21 -5.94 -6.95
C ALA A 9 1.39 -5.03 -7.34
N SER A 10 1.08 -3.82 -7.80
CA SER A 10 2.06 -2.80 -8.19
C SER A 10 1.45 -1.39 -8.06
N ASP A 11 2.25 -0.35 -8.31
CA ASP A 11 1.79 1.04 -8.53
C ASP A 11 1.02 1.65 -7.34
N LEU A 12 1.53 1.43 -6.13
CA LEU A 12 0.94 2.02 -4.92
C LEU A 12 1.21 3.52 -4.83
N HIS A 13 2.32 4.03 -5.34
CA HIS A 13 2.72 5.44 -5.30
C HIS A 13 2.42 6.12 -3.95
N LEU A 14 2.83 5.48 -2.85
CA LEU A 14 2.65 6.01 -1.51
C LEU A 14 3.38 7.36 -1.38
N GLY A 15 2.71 8.33 -0.73
CA GLY A 15 3.23 9.68 -0.58
C GLY A 15 2.86 10.65 -1.71
N ARG A 16 2.10 10.21 -2.73
CA ARG A 16 1.67 11.08 -3.83
C ARG A 16 0.99 12.36 -3.33
N ALA A 17 1.49 13.50 -3.80
CA ALA A 17 1.09 14.81 -3.27
C ALA A 17 -0.33 15.25 -3.67
N PHE A 18 -0.86 14.70 -4.78
CA PHE A 18 -2.14 15.09 -5.39
C PHE A 18 -2.31 16.61 -5.58
N ALA A 19 -1.25 17.28 -6.05
CA ALA A 19 -1.17 18.76 -6.11
C ALA A 19 -2.28 19.44 -6.94
N ASN A 20 -2.83 18.73 -7.92
CA ASN A 20 -3.86 19.24 -8.83
C ASN A 20 -5.29 19.16 -8.25
N PHE A 21 -5.44 18.71 -7.00
CA PHE A 21 -6.74 18.58 -6.34
C PHE A 21 -6.93 19.64 -5.23
N PRO A 22 -8.17 20.07 -4.97
CA PRO A 22 -8.49 20.93 -3.82
C PRO A 22 -8.09 20.26 -2.50
N ASP A 23 -7.72 21.06 -1.49
CA ASP A 23 -7.15 20.56 -0.23
C ASP A 23 -8.02 19.54 0.49
N GLY A 24 -9.35 19.77 0.53
CA GLY A 24 -10.29 18.82 1.14
C GLY A 24 -10.31 17.44 0.46
N ILE A 25 -10.01 17.39 -0.84
CA ILE A 25 -9.93 16.14 -1.62
C ILE A 25 -8.53 15.53 -1.50
N ARG A 26 -7.48 16.35 -1.47
CA ARG A 26 -6.08 15.92 -1.35
C ARG A 26 -5.85 15.03 -0.14
N HIS A 27 -6.36 15.43 1.03
CA HIS A 27 -6.24 14.63 2.25
C HIS A 27 -6.88 13.24 2.07
N ARG A 28 -8.11 13.19 1.57
CA ARG A 28 -8.83 11.93 1.34
C ARG A 28 -8.13 11.01 0.35
N LEU A 29 -7.53 11.56 -0.71
CA LEU A 29 -6.78 10.77 -1.69
C LEU A 29 -5.49 10.17 -1.10
N ARG A 30 -4.80 10.91 -0.23
CA ARG A 30 -3.63 10.39 0.50
C ARG A 30 -4.02 9.25 1.43
N GLU A 31 -5.06 9.43 2.22
CA GLU A 31 -5.62 8.39 3.09
C GLU A 31 -6.04 7.15 2.29
N ALA A 32 -6.77 7.33 1.20
CA ALA A 32 -7.18 6.23 0.33
C ALA A 32 -5.99 5.46 -0.25
N ARG A 33 -4.89 6.15 -0.56
CA ARG A 33 -3.68 5.49 -1.05
C ARG A 33 -2.96 4.73 0.05
N HIS A 34 -2.88 5.32 1.24
CA HIS A 34 -2.32 4.65 2.41
C HIS A 34 -3.09 3.36 2.76
N GLY A 35 -4.43 3.42 2.71
CA GLY A 35 -5.30 2.27 2.91
C GLY A 35 -5.20 1.16 1.84
N ALA A 36 -4.34 1.30 0.82
CA ALA A 36 -4.07 0.21 -0.12
C ALA A 36 -3.43 -1.01 0.58
N ILE A 37 -2.52 -0.80 1.54
CA ILE A 37 -1.83 -1.89 2.26
C ILE A 37 -2.84 -2.78 2.99
N ALA A 38 -3.74 -2.18 3.77
CA ALA A 38 -4.79 -2.91 4.49
C ALA A 38 -5.73 -3.69 3.54
N ARG A 39 -6.08 -3.08 2.39
CA ARG A 39 -6.93 -3.73 1.38
C ARG A 39 -6.23 -4.92 0.71
N LEU A 40 -4.94 -4.80 0.42
CA LEU A 40 -4.15 -5.91 -0.12
C LEU A 40 -4.06 -7.06 0.87
N ALA A 41 -3.84 -6.77 2.16
CA ALA A 41 -3.84 -7.79 3.21
C ALA A 41 -5.20 -8.50 3.32
N ALA A 42 -6.30 -7.74 3.31
CA ALA A 42 -7.65 -8.31 3.32
C ALA A 42 -7.92 -9.19 2.09
N ALA A 43 -7.50 -8.75 0.90
CA ALA A 43 -7.64 -9.51 -0.34
C ALA A 43 -6.79 -10.79 -0.33
N ALA A 44 -5.56 -10.73 0.18
CA ALA A 44 -4.69 -11.89 0.33
C ALA A 44 -5.33 -12.94 1.26
N ARG A 45 -5.83 -12.52 2.42
CA ARG A 45 -6.56 -13.39 3.36
C ARG A 45 -7.80 -14.02 2.74
N ALA A 46 -8.64 -13.22 2.10
CA ALA A 46 -9.84 -13.71 1.42
C ALA A 46 -9.50 -14.73 0.32
N GLY A 47 -8.35 -14.58 -0.34
CA GLY A 47 -7.83 -15.50 -1.34
C GLY A 47 -7.06 -16.70 -0.78
N GLY A 48 -6.85 -16.80 0.53
CA GLY A 48 -6.00 -17.85 1.14
C GLY A 48 -4.52 -17.72 0.79
N ALA A 49 -4.04 -16.51 0.54
CA ALA A 49 -2.65 -16.19 0.26
C ALA A 49 -1.98 -15.62 1.51
N THR A 50 -0.78 -16.12 1.83
CA THR A 50 0.03 -15.63 2.97
C THR A 50 1.16 -14.71 2.53
N THR A 51 1.33 -14.49 1.23
CA THR A 51 2.39 -13.64 0.68
C THR A 51 1.80 -12.65 -0.31
N ILE A 52 2.27 -11.40 -0.22
CA ILE A 52 1.98 -10.33 -1.17
C ILE A 52 3.30 -9.95 -1.85
N LEU A 53 3.32 -9.96 -3.17
CA LEU A 53 4.44 -9.50 -4.00
C LEU A 53 4.09 -8.14 -4.58
N LEU A 54 4.90 -7.12 -4.25
CA LEU A 54 4.83 -5.79 -4.86
C LEU A 54 5.87 -5.69 -5.97
N ALA A 55 5.44 -5.51 -7.21
CA ALA A 55 6.32 -5.56 -8.39
C ALA A 55 6.92 -4.21 -8.81
N GLY A 56 6.74 -3.15 -8.01
CA GLY A 56 7.32 -1.84 -8.30
C GLY A 56 6.40 -0.69 -7.89
N ASP A 57 6.93 0.52 -7.99
CA ASP A 57 6.21 1.77 -7.79
C ASP A 57 5.43 1.84 -6.47
N THR A 58 6.05 1.30 -5.41
CA THR A 58 5.49 1.35 -4.05
C THR A 58 5.41 2.78 -3.53
N PHE A 59 6.41 3.61 -3.82
CA PHE A 59 6.49 5.00 -3.40
C PHE A 59 6.44 5.94 -4.61
N ASP A 60 5.89 7.14 -4.42
CA ASP A 60 5.78 8.14 -5.49
C ASP A 60 7.12 8.82 -5.81
N ALA A 61 8.04 8.86 -4.84
CA ALA A 61 9.36 9.45 -4.97
C ALA A 61 10.45 8.39 -4.83
N GLU A 62 11.56 8.57 -5.57
CA GLU A 62 12.76 7.74 -5.47
C GLU A 62 13.33 7.73 -4.04
N THR A 63 13.31 8.90 -3.38
CA THR A 63 13.62 9.04 -1.94
C THR A 63 12.35 9.50 -1.21
N PRO A 64 11.52 8.57 -0.70
CA PRO A 64 10.29 8.93 0.00
C PRO A 64 10.59 9.67 1.31
N ALA A 65 9.69 10.58 1.69
CA ALA A 65 9.80 11.27 2.98
C ALA A 65 9.82 10.24 4.14
N PRO A 66 10.61 10.48 5.21
CA PRO A 66 10.68 9.57 6.35
C PRO A 66 9.31 9.25 6.97
N GLU A 67 8.40 10.22 6.95
CA GLU A 67 7.01 10.06 7.41
C GLU A 67 6.25 9.00 6.58
N THR A 68 6.32 9.10 5.24
CA THR A 68 5.67 8.14 4.32
C THR A 68 6.20 6.72 4.54
N LEU A 69 7.50 6.58 4.75
CA LEU A 69 8.15 5.31 5.07
C LEU A 69 7.63 4.72 6.39
N ARG A 70 7.61 5.53 7.46
CA ARG A 70 7.10 5.11 8.77
C ARG A 70 5.64 4.69 8.71
N GLN A 71 4.81 5.46 8.02
CA GLN A 71 3.40 5.14 7.86
C GLN A 71 3.23 3.81 7.11
N ALA A 72 3.93 3.61 5.98
CA ALA A 72 3.86 2.36 5.23
C ALA A 72 4.25 1.14 6.09
N LEU A 73 5.36 1.24 6.84
CA LEU A 73 5.81 0.19 7.74
C LEU A 73 4.83 -0.06 8.89
N ALA A 74 4.21 1.00 9.43
CA ALA A 74 3.19 0.87 10.46
C ALA A 74 1.95 0.13 9.94
N ALA A 75 1.47 0.46 8.74
CA ALA A 75 0.36 -0.22 8.09
C ALA A 75 0.67 -1.69 7.78
N MET A 76 1.90 -2.00 7.36
CA MET A 76 2.34 -3.40 7.16
C MET A 76 2.36 -4.18 8.49
N ARG A 77 2.85 -3.56 9.56
CA ARG A 77 2.85 -4.16 10.90
C ARG A 77 1.43 -4.39 11.43
N GLU A 78 0.55 -3.42 11.26
CA GLU A 78 -0.86 -3.54 11.66
C GLU A 78 -1.61 -4.61 10.87
N ALA A 79 -1.25 -4.79 9.59
CA ALA A 79 -1.85 -5.80 8.73
C ALA A 79 -1.27 -7.22 8.91
N GLY A 80 -0.19 -7.36 9.69
CA GLY A 80 0.46 -8.63 9.97
C GLY A 80 -0.33 -9.46 10.98
N ASP A 81 -0.47 -10.75 10.67
CA ASP A 81 -1.10 -11.77 11.52
C ASP A 81 -0.03 -12.56 12.31
#